data_AF-A0A4E9FMQ6-F1
#
_entry.id   AF-A0A4E9FMQ6-F1
#
_cell.length_a   1.000
_cell.length_b   1.000
_cell.length_c   1.000
_cell.angle_alpha   90.00
_cell.angle_beta   90.00
_cell.angle_gamma   90.00
#
_symmetry.space_group_name_H-M   'P 1'
#
loop_
_entity.id
_entity.type
_entity.pdbx_description
1 polymer ?
#
loop_
_entity_poly.entity_id
_entity_poly.type
_entity_poly.pdbx_seq_one_letter_code
_entity_poly.pdbx_strand_id
1 'polypeptide(L)'
;MGLVQNKSLAEWNLSQEPKIEEAKRQLRSTYEEAVKIKEEVMELKEKLNSLSEERSLDTSSALLQAAAQSADDESEAIADRYLRGDIEVDQFLKEFIEKKTLAHMRKIKSDKLLAILQQQQYPQRPSSNFTSTPYPTKGGGLYPQPVSLSSSRQSFWY
;
A
#
# COMPACT_ATOMS: atom_id res chain seq x y z
N MET A 1 59.52 -25.30 9.92
CA MET A 1 58.08 -25.63 9.98
C MET A 1 57.15 -24.48 9.56
N GLY A 2 57.49 -23.20 9.74
CA GLY A 2 56.59 -22.08 9.37
C GLY A 2 56.41 -21.84 7.85
N LEU A 3 57.44 -22.08 7.03
CA LEU A 3 57.38 -21.80 5.58
C LEU A 3 56.40 -22.70 4.82
N VAL A 4 56.35 -23.99 5.18
CA VAL A 4 55.44 -24.96 4.55
C VAL A 4 53.99 -24.64 4.92
N GLN A 5 53.74 -24.28 6.19
CA GLN A 5 52.41 -23.91 6.65
C GLN A 5 51.93 -22.58 6.06
N ASN A 6 52.82 -21.58 5.94
CA ASN A 6 52.50 -20.32 5.27
C ASN A 6 52.20 -20.53 3.77
N LYS A 7 53.01 -21.37 3.09
CA LYS A 7 52.77 -21.75 1.70
C LYS A 7 51.42 -22.43 1.51
N SER A 8 51.07 -23.40 2.34
CA SER A 8 49.75 -24.06 2.28
C SER A 8 48.59 -23.10 2.56
N LEU A 9 48.75 -22.15 3.49
CA LEU A 9 47.75 -21.10 3.72
C LEU A 9 47.61 -20.15 2.52
N ALA A 10 48.72 -19.76 1.89
CA ALA A 10 48.71 -18.90 0.72
C ALA A 10 48.05 -19.58 -0.48
N GLU A 11 48.36 -20.87 -0.73
CA GLU A 11 47.72 -21.69 -1.75
C GLU A 11 46.22 -21.87 -1.49
N TRP A 12 45.83 -22.07 -0.22
CA TRP A 12 44.42 -22.15 0.15
C TRP A 12 43.71 -20.80 -0.06
N ASN A 13 44.29 -19.68 0.38
CA ASN A 13 43.72 -18.35 0.15
C ASN A 13 43.53 -18.05 -1.35
N LEU A 14 44.53 -18.36 -2.17
CA LEU A 14 44.45 -18.23 -3.64
C LEU A 14 43.34 -19.12 -4.22
N SER A 15 43.08 -20.30 -3.65
CA SER A 15 41.99 -21.18 -4.08
C SER A 15 40.59 -20.68 -3.68
N GLN A 16 40.49 -19.87 -2.62
CA GLN A 16 39.22 -19.31 -2.14
C GLN A 16 38.84 -18.02 -2.85
N GLU A 17 39.82 -17.22 -3.24
CA GLU A 17 39.62 -15.96 -3.97
C GLU A 17 38.63 -16.07 -5.16
N PRO A 18 38.77 -17.02 -6.11
CA PRO A 18 37.84 -17.13 -7.24
C PRO A 18 36.41 -17.50 -6.80
N LYS A 19 36.26 -18.29 -5.74
CA LYS A 19 34.93 -18.67 -5.22
C LYS A 19 34.22 -17.50 -4.57
N ILE A 20 34.97 -16.72 -3.79
CA ILE A 20 34.45 -15.50 -3.14
C ILE A 20 34.09 -14.47 -4.21
N GLU A 21 34.93 -14.31 -5.24
CA GLU A 21 34.70 -13.33 -6.29
C GLU A 21 33.49 -13.69 -7.17
N GLU A 22 33.31 -14.99 -7.46
CA GLU A 22 32.10 -15.49 -8.13
C GLU A 22 30.84 -15.27 -7.27
N ALA A 23 30.89 -15.62 -5.97
CA ALA A 23 29.76 -15.40 -5.07
C ALA A 23 29.39 -13.91 -4.94
N LYS A 24 30.38 -13.02 -4.88
CA LYS A 24 30.15 -11.55 -4.90
C LYS A 24 29.50 -11.09 -6.20
N ARG A 25 29.95 -11.63 -7.34
CA ARG A 25 29.38 -11.30 -8.66
C ARG A 25 27.91 -11.72 -8.73
N GLN A 26 27.60 -12.93 -8.31
CA GLN A 26 26.24 -13.45 -8.27
C GLN A 26 25.34 -12.64 -7.32
N LEU A 27 25.84 -12.35 -6.11
CA LEU A 27 25.11 -11.51 -5.15
C LEU A 27 24.81 -10.13 -5.74
N ARG A 28 25.80 -9.48 -6.36
CA ARG A 28 25.61 -8.18 -7.00
C ARG A 28 24.56 -8.25 -8.12
N SER A 29 24.67 -9.24 -9.01
CA SER A 29 23.74 -9.42 -10.13
C SER A 29 22.29 -9.63 -9.65
N THR A 30 22.09 -10.54 -8.70
CA THR A 30 20.75 -10.83 -8.15
C THR A 30 20.18 -9.64 -7.38
N TYR A 31 21.03 -8.88 -6.69
CA TYR A 31 20.61 -7.66 -6.00
C TYR A 31 20.18 -6.57 -6.98
N GLU A 32 20.96 -6.34 -8.05
CA GLU A 32 20.62 -5.37 -9.10
C GLU A 32 19.29 -5.73 -9.77
N GLU A 33 19.06 -7.02 -10.06
CA GLU A 33 17.78 -7.50 -10.60
C GLU A 33 16.63 -7.29 -9.62
N ALA A 34 16.82 -7.60 -8.33
CA ALA A 34 15.80 -7.38 -7.30
C ALA A 34 15.45 -5.90 -7.13
N VAL A 35 16.45 -5.00 -7.18
CA VAL A 35 16.24 -3.55 -7.14
C VAL A 35 15.44 -3.10 -8.35
N LYS A 36 15.81 -3.55 -9.55
CA LYS A 36 15.08 -3.21 -10.78
C LYS A 36 13.62 -3.66 -10.71
N ILE A 37 13.35 -4.91 -10.31
CA ILE A 37 11.99 -5.43 -10.16
C ILE A 37 11.21 -4.62 -9.12
N LYS A 38 11.85 -4.26 -8.00
CA LYS A 38 11.23 -3.43 -6.98
C LYS A 38 10.84 -2.06 -7.53
N GLU A 39 11.73 -1.41 -8.29
CA GLU A 39 11.45 -0.12 -8.92
C GLU A 39 10.26 -0.23 -9.89
N GLU A 40 10.23 -1.27 -10.74
CA GLU A 40 9.10 -1.53 -11.64
C GLU A 40 7.79 -1.73 -10.85
N VAL A 41 7.79 -2.55 -9.79
CA VAL A 41 6.62 -2.77 -8.95
C VAL A 41 6.15 -1.48 -8.27
N MET A 42 7.08 -0.65 -7.78
CA MET A 42 6.75 0.64 -7.19
C MET A 42 6.11 1.58 -8.21
N GLU A 43 6.65 1.66 -9.43
CA GLU A 43 6.08 2.46 -10.51
C GLU A 43 4.68 1.98 -10.91
N LEU A 44 4.48 0.66 -11.05
CA LEU A 44 3.16 0.10 -11.34
C LEU A 44 2.16 0.39 -10.22
N LYS A 45 2.61 0.32 -8.96
CA LYS A 45 1.77 0.64 -7.80
C LYS A 45 1.36 2.12 -7.79
N GLU A 46 2.27 3.04 -8.08
CA GLU A 46 1.94 4.48 -8.16
C GLU A 46 0.94 4.75 -9.30
N LYS A 47 1.12 4.13 -10.46
CA LYS A 47 0.14 4.19 -11.57
C LYS A 47 -1.21 3.63 -11.16
N LEU A 48 -1.25 2.51 -10.44
CA LEU A 48 -2.50 1.93 -9.96
C LEU A 48 -3.19 2.85 -8.93
N ASN A 49 -2.46 3.35 -7.95
CA ASN A 49 -2.98 4.24 -6.92
C ASN A 49 -3.56 5.53 -7.52
N SER A 50 -2.82 6.17 -8.43
CA SER A 50 -3.29 7.40 -9.11
C SER A 50 -4.57 7.18 -9.94
N LEU A 51 -4.76 6.00 -10.53
CA LEU A 51 -6.00 5.66 -11.24
C LEU A 51 -7.14 5.29 -10.29
N SER A 52 -6.82 4.64 -9.17
CA SER A 52 -7.78 4.06 -8.23
C SER A 52 -8.38 5.08 -7.26
N GLU A 53 -7.52 5.87 -6.59
CA GLU A 53 -7.88 6.47 -5.30
C GLU A 53 -8.83 7.66 -5.43
N GLU A 54 -8.57 8.61 -6.32
CA GLU A 54 -9.24 9.91 -6.23
C GLU A 54 -10.36 10.06 -7.27
N ARG A 55 -10.11 9.61 -8.51
CA ARG A 55 -11.06 9.88 -9.60
C ARG A 55 -12.29 8.97 -9.57
N SER A 56 -12.16 7.74 -9.09
CA SER A 56 -13.26 6.77 -9.16
C SER A 56 -14.24 6.89 -8.00
N LEU A 57 -13.74 7.10 -6.78
CA LEU A 57 -14.55 7.00 -5.56
C LEU A 57 -15.25 8.32 -5.19
N ASP A 58 -14.55 9.46 -5.23
CA ASP A 58 -15.17 10.79 -5.00
C ASP A 58 -16.23 11.09 -6.06
N THR A 59 -15.92 10.81 -7.33
CA THR A 59 -16.90 10.93 -8.43
C THR A 59 -18.09 10.01 -8.20
N SER A 60 -17.88 8.76 -7.79
CA SER A 60 -18.98 7.83 -7.49
C SER A 60 -19.83 8.31 -6.32
N SER A 61 -19.23 8.89 -5.29
CA SER A 61 -19.95 9.47 -4.15
C SER A 61 -20.80 10.65 -4.58
N ALA A 62 -20.23 11.58 -5.35
CA ALA A 62 -20.94 12.74 -5.88
C ALA A 62 -22.12 12.33 -6.77
N LEU A 63 -21.93 11.34 -7.65
CA LEU A 63 -22.99 10.78 -8.49
C LEU A 63 -24.10 10.12 -7.65
N LEU A 64 -23.74 9.36 -6.61
CA LEU A 64 -24.71 8.77 -5.68
C LEU A 64 -25.50 9.84 -4.94
N GLN A 65 -24.86 10.92 -4.53
CA GLN A 65 -25.51 12.03 -3.83
C GLN A 65 -26.48 12.78 -4.74
N ALA A 66 -26.10 13.06 -5.99
CA ALA A 66 -27.00 13.64 -6.99
C ALA A 66 -28.19 12.72 -7.28
N ALA A 67 -27.96 11.41 -7.42
CA ALA A 67 -29.01 10.42 -7.63
C ALA A 67 -29.90 10.21 -6.39
N ALA A 68 -29.38 10.46 -5.18
CA ALA A 68 -30.16 10.47 -3.95
C ALA A 68 -31.09 11.69 -3.92
N GLN A 69 -30.57 12.88 -4.23
CA GLN A 69 -31.36 14.11 -4.32
C GLN A 69 -32.47 14.00 -5.36
N SER A 70 -32.14 13.54 -6.57
CA SER A 70 -33.14 13.34 -7.63
C SER A 70 -34.26 12.37 -7.22
N ALA A 71 -33.94 11.29 -6.48
CA ALA A 71 -34.98 10.39 -5.95
C ALA A 71 -35.80 11.03 -4.82
N ASP A 72 -35.20 11.94 -4.04
CA ASP A 72 -35.88 12.69 -3.00
C ASP A 72 -36.87 13.69 -3.61
N ASP A 73 -36.44 14.46 -4.63
CA ASP A 73 -37.28 15.39 -5.39
C ASP A 73 -38.46 14.65 -6.06
N GLU A 74 -38.22 13.47 -6.64
CA GLU A 74 -39.29 12.61 -7.17
C GLU A 74 -40.28 12.17 -6.09
N SER A 75 -39.81 11.88 -4.87
CA SER A 75 -40.68 11.54 -3.74
C SER A 75 -41.53 12.73 -3.28
N GLU A 76 -40.98 13.95 -3.33
CA GLU A 76 -41.72 15.18 -3.06
C GLU A 76 -42.79 15.43 -4.12
N ALA A 77 -42.47 15.22 -5.40
CA ALA A 77 -43.46 15.34 -6.48
C ALA A 77 -44.64 14.35 -6.33
N ILE A 78 -44.37 13.14 -5.81
CA ILE A 78 -45.42 12.15 -5.47
C ILE A 78 -46.28 12.64 -4.30
N ALA A 79 -45.66 13.23 -3.27
CA ALA A 79 -46.38 13.81 -2.14
C ALA A 79 -47.27 14.98 -2.58
N ASP A 80 -46.78 15.86 -3.43
CA ASP A 80 -47.56 16.98 -3.98
C ASP A 80 -48.76 16.51 -4.79
N ARG A 81 -48.59 15.47 -5.63
CA ARG A 81 -49.69 14.84 -6.37
C ARG A 81 -50.77 14.32 -5.43
N TYR A 82 -50.39 13.67 -4.34
CA TYR A 82 -51.33 13.18 -3.34
C TYR A 82 -52.09 14.33 -2.66
N LEU A 83 -51.38 15.39 -2.24
CA LEU A 83 -51.98 16.56 -1.60
C LEU A 83 -52.97 17.32 -2.51
N ARG A 84 -52.74 17.29 -3.83
CA ARG A 84 -53.68 17.82 -4.82
C ARG A 84 -54.88 16.91 -5.09
N GLY A 85 -54.86 15.67 -4.60
CA GLY A 85 -55.87 14.66 -4.89
C GLY A 85 -55.73 14.02 -6.27
N ASP A 86 -54.56 14.14 -6.92
CA ASP A 86 -54.27 13.53 -8.24
C ASP A 86 -54.14 12.00 -8.13
N ILE A 87 -53.83 11.48 -6.94
CA ILE A 87 -53.68 10.05 -6.64
C ILE A 87 -54.33 9.65 -5.31
N GLU A 88 -54.75 8.40 -5.24
CA GLU A 88 -55.32 7.80 -4.03
C GLU A 88 -54.24 7.38 -3.02
N VAL A 89 -54.65 7.16 -1.77
CA VAL A 89 -53.73 6.85 -0.65
C VAL A 89 -52.90 5.59 -0.89
N ASP A 90 -53.49 4.54 -1.46
CA ASP A 90 -52.78 3.27 -1.69
C ASP A 90 -51.68 3.43 -2.75
N GLN A 91 -51.94 4.22 -3.79
CA GLN A 91 -50.95 4.53 -4.81
C GLN A 91 -49.84 5.42 -4.25
N PHE A 92 -50.20 6.44 -3.47
CA PHE A 92 -49.24 7.31 -2.78
C PHE A 92 -48.28 6.49 -1.90
N LEU A 93 -48.82 5.64 -1.02
CA LEU A 93 -47.99 4.83 -0.10
C LEU A 93 -47.00 3.95 -0.86
N LYS A 94 -47.45 3.30 -1.93
CA LYS A 94 -46.59 2.45 -2.75
C LYS A 94 -45.45 3.23 -3.41
N GLU A 95 -45.78 4.30 -4.16
CA GLU A 95 -44.79 5.07 -4.92
C GLU A 95 -43.85 5.86 -4.00
N PHE A 96 -44.39 6.48 -2.94
CA PHE A 96 -43.62 7.31 -2.02
C PHE A 96 -42.63 6.48 -1.20
N ILE A 97 -43.07 5.35 -0.63
CA ILE A 97 -42.19 4.47 0.16
C ILE A 97 -41.06 3.94 -0.74
N GLU A 98 -41.37 3.53 -1.97
CA GLU A 98 -40.37 3.05 -2.92
C GLU A 98 -39.31 4.12 -3.21
N LYS A 99 -39.73 5.34 -3.59
CA LYS A 99 -38.80 6.42 -3.91
C LYS A 99 -38.03 6.93 -2.70
N LYS A 100 -38.68 7.09 -1.55
CA LYS A 100 -38.02 7.54 -0.32
C LYS A 100 -37.01 6.52 0.19
N THR A 101 -37.33 5.22 0.10
CA THR A 101 -36.38 4.15 0.41
C THR A 101 -35.18 4.18 -0.52
N LEU A 102 -35.40 4.38 -1.82
CA LEU A 102 -34.33 4.49 -2.80
C LEU A 102 -33.40 5.69 -2.51
N ALA A 103 -33.98 6.86 -2.22
CA ALA A 103 -33.23 8.07 -1.86
C ALA A 103 -32.35 7.83 -0.62
N HIS A 104 -32.93 7.25 0.45
CA HIS A 104 -32.20 6.92 1.67
C HIS A 104 -31.08 5.89 1.43
N MET A 105 -31.34 4.83 0.66
CA MET A 105 -30.32 3.85 0.33
C MET A 105 -29.14 4.47 -0.42
N ARG A 106 -29.40 5.35 -1.39
CA ARG A 106 -28.35 6.03 -2.15
C ARG A 106 -27.55 6.99 -1.27
N LYS A 107 -28.21 7.74 -0.40
CA LYS A 107 -27.57 8.61 0.59
C LYS A 107 -26.64 7.83 1.52
N ILE A 108 -27.14 6.74 2.11
CA ILE A 108 -26.34 5.86 3.00
C ILE A 108 -25.14 5.29 2.25
N LYS A 109 -25.30 4.86 1.00
CA LYS A 109 -24.19 4.34 0.19
C LYS A 109 -23.14 5.42 -0.07
N SER A 110 -23.54 6.65 -0.36
CA SER A 110 -22.62 7.80 -0.50
C SER A 110 -21.86 8.05 0.81
N ASP A 111 -22.57 8.15 1.94
CA ASP A 111 -21.97 8.42 3.25
C ASP A 111 -20.98 7.31 3.66
N LYS A 112 -21.31 6.05 3.38
CA LYS A 112 -20.42 4.91 3.63
C LYS A 112 -19.19 4.92 2.74
N LEU A 113 -19.32 5.32 1.49
CA LEU A 113 -18.18 5.45 0.57
C LEU A 113 -17.20 6.52 1.08
N LEU A 114 -17.70 7.67 1.50
CA LEU A 114 -16.90 8.73 2.13
C LEU A 114 -16.22 8.27 3.42
N ALA A 115 -16.92 7.51 4.27
CA ALA A 115 -16.33 6.97 5.49
C ALA A 115 -15.18 5.99 5.20
N ILE A 116 -15.33 5.13 4.17
CA ILE A 116 -14.26 4.22 3.72
C ILE A 116 -13.06 5.01 3.20
N LEU A 117 -13.30 6.07 2.43
CA LEU A 117 -12.23 6.96 1.93
C LEU A 117 -11.44 7.60 3.07
N GLN A 118 -12.13 8.14 4.07
CA GLN A 118 -11.49 8.71 5.26
C GLN A 118 -10.65 7.65 5.99
N GLN A 119 -11.16 6.42 6.14
CA GLN A 119 -10.42 5.35 6.79
C GLN A 119 -9.16 4.91 6.00
N GLN A 120 -9.16 4.99 4.66
CA GLN A 120 -7.98 4.71 3.84
C GLN A 120 -6.94 5.83 3.92
N GLN A 121 -7.37 7.09 3.96
CA GLN A 121 -6.46 8.25 4.10
C GLN A 121 -5.73 8.27 5.46
N TYR A 122 -6.31 7.66 6.49
CA TYR A 122 -5.63 7.40 7.76
C TYR A 122 -5.27 5.92 7.85
N PRO A 123 -4.15 5.45 7.25
CA PRO A 123 -3.65 4.14 7.58
C PRO A 123 -3.41 4.13 9.09
N GLN A 124 -4.23 3.36 9.82
CA GLN A 124 -3.91 2.96 11.18
C GLN A 124 -2.47 2.47 11.11
N ARG A 125 -1.54 3.22 11.70
CA ARG A 125 -0.17 2.74 11.87
C ARG A 125 -0.35 1.35 12.47
N PRO A 126 0.23 0.28 11.89
CA PRO A 126 0.17 -1.00 12.54
C PRO A 126 0.67 -0.76 13.97
N SER A 127 -0.17 -1.06 14.96
CA SER A 127 0.27 -1.15 16.34
C SER A 127 1.46 -2.08 16.28
N SER A 128 2.65 -1.51 16.43
CA SER A 128 3.88 -2.24 16.51
C SER A 128 3.80 -3.03 17.81
N ASN A 129 3.16 -4.19 17.75
CA ASN A 129 3.26 -5.21 18.77
C ASN A 129 4.67 -5.78 18.62
N PHE A 130 5.62 -5.04 19.19
CA PHE A 130 7.00 -5.43 19.39
C PHE A 130 7.02 -6.62 20.35
N THR A 131 7.06 -7.84 19.81
CA THR A 131 7.53 -9.07 20.47
C THR A 131 7.78 -10.07 19.32
N SER A 132 8.96 -10.61 19.03
CA SER A 132 10.26 -10.69 19.69
C SER A 132 11.27 -11.08 18.61
N THR A 133 12.24 -10.23 18.29
CA THR A 133 13.48 -10.66 17.61
C THR A 133 14.46 -11.17 18.67
N PRO A 134 15.20 -12.27 18.44
CA PRO A 134 16.05 -12.88 19.47
C PRO A 134 17.42 -12.19 19.65
N TYR A 135 17.58 -10.95 19.20
CA TYR A 135 18.86 -10.23 19.32
C TYR A 135 18.70 -8.87 19.99
N PRO A 136 19.53 -8.55 21.01
CA PRO A 136 19.45 -7.29 21.72
C PRO A 136 20.06 -6.17 20.87
N THR A 137 19.21 -5.25 20.39
CA THR A 137 19.64 -3.99 19.77
C THR A 137 19.70 -2.91 20.84
N LYS A 138 20.90 -2.39 21.12
CA LYS A 138 21.09 -1.01 21.57
C LYS A 138 21.48 -0.19 20.34
N GLY A 139 20.63 0.77 19.96
CA GLY A 139 20.92 1.74 18.91
C GLY A 139 20.46 1.27 17.53
N GLY A 140 19.49 2.00 16.95
CA GLY A 140 18.80 1.62 15.73
C GLY A 140 19.62 1.77 14.45
N GLY A 141 19.16 1.05 13.43
CA GLY A 141 19.65 1.12 12.05
C GLY A 141 19.51 -0.24 11.36
N LEU A 142 18.38 -0.48 10.69
CA LEU A 142 18.08 -1.74 9.99
C LEU A 142 18.48 -1.71 8.50
N TYR A 143 19.61 -1.07 8.20
CA TYR A 143 20.17 -1.06 6.84
C TYR A 143 21.61 -1.56 6.89
N PRO A 144 22.02 -2.46 5.98
CA PRO A 144 23.44 -2.64 5.70
C PRO A 144 23.93 -1.33 5.09
N GLN A 145 24.61 -0.53 5.90
CA GLN A 145 25.31 0.68 5.43
C GLN A 145 26.44 0.25 4.49
N PRO A 146 26.71 1.00 3.40
CA PRO A 146 27.91 0.79 2.62
C PRO A 146 29.11 1.01 3.53
N VAL A 147 29.93 -0.03 3.70
CA VAL A 147 31.22 0.08 4.39
C VAL A 147 32.07 1.07 3.59
N SER A 148 32.17 2.30 4.10
CA SER A 148 33.24 3.20 3.68
C SER A 148 34.56 2.51 4.08
N LEU A 149 35.37 2.16 3.08
CA LEU A 149 36.73 1.69 3.32
C LEU A 149 37.51 2.82 3.99
N SER A 150 37.56 2.84 5.32
CA SER A 150 38.65 3.52 6.02
C SER A 150 39.89 2.68 5.80
N SER A 151 40.77 3.18 4.92
CA SER A 151 42.10 2.65 4.70
C SER A 151 42.84 2.54 6.03
N SER A 152 42.97 1.34 6.56
CA SER A 152 43.97 0.99 7.56
C SER A 152 44.66 -0.27 7.06
N ARG A 153 45.62 -0.05 6.17
CA ARG A 153 46.74 -0.98 5.96
C ARG A 153 47.41 -1.18 7.31
N GLN A 154 47.05 -2.26 8.02
CA GLN A 154 47.92 -2.78 9.05
C GLN A 154 49.00 -3.62 8.37
N SER A 155 50.17 -3.00 8.24
CA SER A 155 51.40 -3.63 7.80
C SER A 155 51.82 -4.67 8.84
N PHE A 156 51.69 -5.94 8.51
CA PHE A 156 52.27 -7.04 9.30
C PHE A 156 53.60 -7.46 8.69
N TRP A 157 54.65 -6.71 8.99
CA TRP A 157 56.03 -7.13 8.84
C TRP A 157 56.79 -6.78 10.13
N TYR A 158 57.12 -7.80 10.90
CA TYR A 158 58.33 -7.89 11.72
C TYR A 158 58.80 -9.35 11.69
#